data_AF-A0A842TZV0-F1
#
_entry.id   AF-A0A842TZV0-F1
#
_cell.length_a   1.000
_cell.length_b   1.000
_cell.length_c   1.000
_cell.angle_alpha   90.00
_cell.angle_beta   90.00
_cell.angle_gamma   90.00
#
_symmetry.space_group_name_H-M   'P 1'
#
loop_
_entity.id
_entity.type
_entity.pdbx_description
1 polymer ?
#
loop_
_entity_poly.entity_id
_entity_poly.type
_entity_poly.pdbx_seq_one_letter_code
_entity_poly.pdbx_strand_id
1 'polypeptide(L)' 'MTKNHNVKFLVSKEQFQRIKQNARARGHKTVSEYLRKLSLEKDMERELWIDKILLDIHNKVMQNE' A
#
# COMPACT_ATOMS: atom_id res chain seq x y z
N MET A 1 -6.69 -2.94 24.04
CA MET A 1 -7.49 -2.11 23.11
C MET A 1 -6.61 -1.70 21.95
N THR A 2 -7.00 -1.98 20.72
CA THR A 2 -6.27 -1.53 19.52
C THR A 2 -6.46 -0.01 19.35
N LYS A 3 -5.37 0.75 19.29
CA LYS A 3 -5.44 2.21 19.04
C LYS A 3 -5.67 2.45 17.56
N ASN A 4 -6.91 2.77 17.18
CA ASN A 4 -7.23 3.17 15.81
C ASN A 4 -6.73 4.59 15.54
N HIS A 5 -5.98 4.76 14.45
CA HIS A 5 -5.53 6.07 13.98
C HIS A 5 -6.31 6.46 12.72
N ASN A 6 -6.85 7.69 12.72
CA ASN A 6 -7.57 8.23 11.57
C ASN A 6 -6.60 8.96 10.64
N VAL A 7 -6.48 8.50 9.40
CA VAL A 7 -5.71 9.19 8.35
C VAL A 7 -6.66 10.08 7.54
N LYS A 8 -6.32 11.35 7.40
CA LYS A 8 -7.04 12.34 6.58
C LYS A 8 -6.07 12.95 5.57
N PHE A 9 -6.53 13.15 4.35
CA PHE A 9 -5.75 13.82 3.31
C PHE A 9 -6.69 14.62 2.41
N LEU A 10 -6.15 15.70 1.83
CA LEU A 10 -6.88 16.58 0.93
C LEU A 10 -6.71 16.09 -0.51
N VAL A 11 -7.81 16.10 -1.27
CA VAL A 11 -7.82 15.79 -2.70
C VAL A 11 -8.69 16.80 -3.43
N SER A 12 -8.37 17.03 -4.70
CA SER A 12 -9.26 17.79 -5.57
C SER A 12 -10.59 17.05 -5.77
N LYS A 13 -11.62 17.80 -6.19
CA LYS A 13 -12.93 17.22 -6.52
C LYS A 13 -12.79 16.13 -7.59
N GLU A 14 -11.97 16.35 -8.61
CA GLU A 14 -11.72 15.41 -9.71
C GLU A 14 -11.03 14.14 -9.22
N GLN A 15 -9.97 14.28 -8.41
CA GLN A 15 -9.29 13.15 -7.79
C GLN A 15 -10.26 12.30 -6.97
N PHE A 16 -11.11 12.94 -6.16
CA PHE A 16 -12.12 12.23 -5.37
C PHE A 16 -13.11 11.46 -6.25
N GLN A 17 -13.59 12.03 -7.36
CA GLN A 17 -14.48 11.32 -8.28
C GLN A 17 -13.80 10.09 -8.89
N ARG A 18 -12.54 10.20 -9.34
CA ARG A 18 -11.79 9.04 -9.85
C ARG A 18 -11.64 7.95 -8.80
N ILE A 19 -11.28 8.32 -7.56
CA ILE A 19 -11.16 7.36 -6.44
C ILE A 19 -12.48 6.64 -6.21
N LYS A 20 -13.59 7.38 -6.21
CA LYS A 20 -14.94 6.82 -6.02
C LYS A 20 -15.35 5.88 -7.16
N GLN A 21 -15.03 6.22 -8.40
CA GLN A 21 -15.29 5.35 -9.56
C GLN A 21 -14.47 4.05 -9.47
N ASN A 22 -13.19 4.14 -9.15
CA ASN A 22 -12.32 2.98 -9.00
C ASN A 22 -12.76 2.06 -7.86
N ALA A 23 -13.16 2.64 -6.72
CA ALA A 23 -13.68 1.87 -5.59
C ALA A 23 -14.90 1.03 -6.00
N ARG A 24 -15.85 1.64 -6.73
CA ARG A 24 -17.05 0.95 -7.24
C ARG A 24 -16.71 -0.12 -8.27
N ALA A 25 -15.83 0.19 -9.22
CA ALA A 25 -15.41 -0.75 -10.27
C ALA A 25 -14.75 -2.01 -9.70
N ARG A 26 -14.12 -1.90 -8.52
CA ARG A 26 -13.49 -3.01 -7.80
C ARG A 26 -14.38 -3.65 -6.73
N GLY A 27 -15.66 -3.25 -6.65
CA GLY A 27 -16.65 -3.85 -5.74
C GLY A 27 -16.54 -3.42 -4.27
N HIS A 28 -15.81 -2.34 -3.96
CA HIS A 28 -15.71 -1.84 -2.58
C HIS A 28 -16.95 -1.08 -2.16
N LYS A 29 -17.40 -1.27 -0.92
CA LYS A 29 -18.58 -0.61 -0.37
C LYS A 29 -18.33 0.86 -0.08
N THR A 30 -17.11 1.20 0.33
CA THR A 30 -16.72 2.58 0.66
C THR A 30 -15.37 2.95 0.06
N VAL A 31 -15.16 4.25 -0.14
CA VAL A 31 -13.85 4.80 -0.55
C VAL A 31 -12.78 4.50 0.50
N SER A 32 -13.11 4.58 1.78
CA SER A 32 -12.18 4.30 2.88
C SER A 32 -11.70 2.85 2.89
N GLU A 33 -12.59 1.90 2.58
CA GLU A 33 -12.23 0.47 2.45
C GLU A 33 -11.27 0.25 1.28
N TYR A 34 -11.59 0.84 0.12
CA TYR A 34 -10.75 0.77 -1.07
C TYR A 34 -9.34 1.33 -0.81
N LEU A 35 -9.26 2.52 -0.21
CA LEU A 35 -7.99 3.16 0.11
C LEU A 35 -7.20 2.35 1.13
N ARG A 36 -7.85 1.82 2.17
CA ARG A 36 -7.19 0.97 3.18
C ARG A 36 -6.57 -0.26 2.53
N LYS A 37 -7.32 -0.95 1.65
CA LYS A 37 -6.81 -2.13 0.95
C LYS A 37 -5.58 -1.77 0.10
N LEU A 38 -5.67 -0.71 -0.71
CA LEU A 38 -4.54 -0.25 -1.52
C LEU A 38 -3.31 0.13 -0.69
N SER A 39 -3.50 0.85 0.41
CA SER A 39 -2.40 1.27 1.28
C SER A 39 -1.70 0.07 1.91
N LEU A 40 -2.46 -0.92 2.38
CA LEU A 40 -1.89 -2.15 2.96
C LEU A 40 -1.21 -3.03 1.91
N GLU A 41 -1.80 -3.18 0.72
CA GLU A 41 -1.19 -3.92 -0.39
C GLU A 41 0.14 -3.29 -0.80
N LYS A 42 0.19 -1.96 -0.92
CA LYS A 42 1.41 -1.23 -1.28
C LYS A 42 2.48 -1.28 -0.19
N ASP A 43 2.09 -1.22 1.07
CA ASP A 43 3.00 -1.36 2.20
C ASP A 43 3.65 -2.76 2.21
N MET A 44 2.83 -3.80 2.03
CA MET A 44 3.32 -5.18 1.95
C MET A 44 4.22 -5.42 0.72
N GLU A 45 3.87 -4.90 -0.45
CA GLU A 45 4.72 -4.97 -1.66
C GLU A 45 6.09 -4.32 -1.42
N ARG A 46 6.13 -3.21 -0.68
CA ARG A 46 7.37 -2.50 -0.35
C ARG A 46 8.24 -3.32 0.61
N GLU A 47 7.67 -3.89 1.66
CA GLU A 47 8.42 -4.72 2.62
C GLU A 47 9.03 -5.95 1.93
N LEU A 48 8.25 -6.65 1.09
CA LEU A 48 8.74 -7.79 0.30
C LEU A 48 9.89 -7.41 -0.64
N TRP A 49 9.83 -6.21 -1.22
CA TRP A 49 10.90 -5.72 -2.10
C TRP A 49 12.19 -5.42 -1.31
N ILE A 50 12.07 -4.84 -0.11
CA ILE A 50 13.22 -4.60 0.77
C ILE A 50 13.87 -5.93 1.18
N ASP A 51 13.08 -6.91 1.62
CA ASP A 51 13.57 -8.22 2.03
C ASP A 51 14.35 -8.92 0.91
N LYS A 52 13.83 -8.84 -0.33
CA LYS A 52 14.50 -9.40 -1.50
C LYS A 52 15.87 -8.74 -1.75
N ILE A 53 15.94 -7.41 -1.66
CA ILE A 53 17.20 -6.68 -1.86
C ILE A 53 18.22 -7.07 -0.80
N LEU A 54 17.79 -7.15 0.46
CA LEU A 54 18.68 -7.53 1.56
C LEU A 54 19.22 -8.96 1.36
N LEU A 55 18.37 -9.89 0.93
CA LEU A 55 18.78 -11.25 0.60
C LEU A 55 19.77 -11.30 -0.57
N ASP A 56 19.51 -10.55 -1.65
CA ASP A 56 20.40 -10.48 -2.81
C ASP A 56 21.77 -9.89 -2.44
N ILE A 57 21.81 -8.88 -1.56
CA ILE A 57 23.05 -8.30 -1.03
C ILE A 57 23.80 -9.33 -0.19
N HIS A 58 23.12 -10.01 0.74
CA HIS A 58 23.73 -11.03 1.58
C HIS A 58 24.39 -12.13 0.74
N ASN A 59 23.66 -12.68 -0.24
CA ASN A 59 24.18 -13.73 -1.11
C ASN A 59 25.41 -13.26 -1.90
N LYS A 60 25.43 -12.01 -2.38
CA LYS A 60 26.60 -11.45 -3.08
C LYS A 60 27.81 -11.30 -2.17
N VAL A 61 27.61 -10.94 -0.91
CA VAL A 61 28.72 -10.85 0.06
C VAL A 61 29.28 -12.24 0.34
N MET A 62 28.42 -13.23 0.63
CA MET A 62 28.84 -14.60 0.90
C MET A 62 29.50 -15.31 -0.29
N GLN A 63 29.20 -14.91 -1.53
CA GLN A 63 29.85 -15.45 -2.74
C GLN A 63 31.25 -14.89 -3.01
N ASN A 64 31.60 -13.78 -2.35
CA ASN A 64 32.91 -13.13 -2.48
C ASN A 64 33.86 -13.44 -1.30
N GLU A 65 33.43 -14.29 -0.36
CA GLU A 65 34.24 -14.88 0.72
C GLU A 65 34.68 -16.31 0.34
#